data_AF-A0A6I7QCJ3-F1
#
_entry.id   AF-A0A6I7QCJ3-F1
#
_cell.length_a   1.000
_cell.length_b   1.000
_cell.length_c   1.000
_cell.angle_alpha   90.00
_cell.angle_beta   90.00
_cell.angle_gamma   90.00
#
_symmetry.space_group_name_H-M   'P 1'
#
loop_
_entity.id
_entity.type
_entity.pdbx_description
1 polymer ?
#
loop_
_entity_poly.entity_id
_entity_poly.type
_entity_poly.pdbx_seq_one_letter_code
_entity_poly.pdbx_strand_id
1 'polypeptide(L)'
;MKKVLKATGITVGILFATLLVLSGVIYMISQQHWNTIYDLSSEIVEVSSDPAIIAHGKHVATIRGCVDCHGANLGGTIFLEDPMVGRIVATNLTTGAGGIGQELNALFAYLKTIPSFPTGIRE
;
A
#
# COMPACT_ATOMS: atom_id res chain seq x y z
N MET A 1 41.90 -24.11 -29.83
CA MET A 1 41.32 -22.74 -29.73
C MET A 1 39.86 -22.66 -30.23
N LYS A 2 39.51 -23.14 -31.43
CA LYS A 2 38.13 -23.08 -31.97
C LYS A 2 37.06 -23.78 -31.09
N LYS A 3 37.42 -24.89 -30.43
CA LYS A 3 36.51 -25.62 -29.51
C LYS A 3 36.17 -24.81 -28.24
N VAL A 4 37.15 -24.10 -27.68
CA VAL A 4 36.97 -23.28 -26.47
C VAL A 4 36.12 -22.06 -26.78
N LEU A 5 36.41 -21.36 -27.88
CA LEU A 5 35.61 -20.21 -28.31
C LEU A 5 34.14 -20.58 -28.57
N LYS A 6 33.90 -21.75 -29.18
CA LYS A 6 32.55 -22.28 -29.40
C LYS A 6 31.85 -22.63 -28.07
N ALA A 7 32.56 -23.27 -27.13
CA ALA A 7 32.02 -23.60 -25.83
C ALA A 7 31.66 -22.35 -25.01
N THR A 8 32.54 -21.36 -24.94
CA THR A 8 32.28 -20.10 -24.24
C THR A 8 31.09 -19.35 -24.83
N GLY A 9 30.99 -19.26 -26.16
CA GLY A 9 29.85 -18.63 -26.82
C GLY A 9 28.53 -19.32 -26.53
N ILE A 10 28.51 -20.66 -26.49
CA ILE A 10 27.31 -21.44 -26.13
C ILE A 10 26.94 -21.19 -24.67
N THR A 11 27.90 -21.21 -23.73
CA THR A 11 27.62 -20.96 -22.31
C THR A 11 27.05 -19.57 -22.08
N VAL A 12 27.63 -18.54 -22.69
CA VAL A 12 27.13 -17.15 -22.58
C VAL A 12 25.76 -17.01 -23.24
N GLY A 13 25.55 -17.62 -24.40
CA GLY A 13 24.27 -17.61 -25.10
C GLY A 13 23.15 -18.26 -24.28
N ILE A 14 23.43 -19.41 -23.65
CA ILE A 14 22.49 -20.07 -22.75
C ILE A 14 22.21 -19.19 -21.54
N LEU A 15 23.24 -18.66 -20.87
CA LEU A 15 23.05 -17.79 -19.71
C LEU A 15 22.17 -16.58 -20.04
N PHE A 16 22.43 -15.92 -21.18
CA PHE A 16 21.66 -14.78 -21.62
C PHE A 16 20.21 -15.16 -21.97
N ALA A 17 20.01 -16.27 -22.68
CA ALA A 17 18.68 -16.79 -22.98
C ALA A 17 17.91 -17.13 -21.70
N THR A 18 18.56 -17.76 -20.72
CA THR A 18 17.97 -18.06 -19.41
C THR A 18 17.56 -16.78 -18.68
N LEU A 19 18.42 -15.77 -18.63
CA LEU A 19 18.11 -14.48 -18.00
C LEU A 19 16.94 -13.78 -18.69
N LEU A 20 16.89 -13.79 -20.02
CA LEU A 20 15.77 -13.21 -20.77
C LEU A 20 14.45 -13.92 -20.47
N VAL A 21 14.45 -15.25 -20.47
CA VAL A 21 13.25 -16.05 -20.15
C VAL A 21 12.80 -15.79 -18.72
N LEU A 22 13.72 -15.78 -17.75
CA LEU A 22 13.42 -15.48 -16.34
C LEU A 22 12.80 -14.08 -16.19
N SER A 23 13.41 -13.08 -16.82
CA SER A 23 12.94 -11.70 -16.77
C SER A 23 11.55 -11.56 -17.38
N GLY A 24 11.30 -12.22 -18.52
CA GLY A 24 9.99 -12.22 -19.17
C GLY A 24 8.90 -12.90 -18.32
N VAL A 25 9.21 -14.04 -17.68
CA VAL A 25 8.28 -14.75 -16.79
C VAL A 25 7.97 -13.89 -15.56
N ILE A 26 8.98 -13.33 -14.90
CA ILE A 26 8.79 -12.44 -13.74
C ILE A 26 7.95 -11.24 -14.13
N TYR A 27 8.25 -10.61 -15.27
CA TYR A 27 7.48 -9.48 -15.77
C TYR A 27 6.00 -9.84 -16.01
N MET A 28 5.71 -10.98 -16.62
CA MET A 28 4.32 -11.41 -16.84
C MET A 28 3.57 -11.67 -15.53
N ILE A 29 4.17 -12.40 -14.58
CA ILE A 29 3.57 -12.67 -13.27
C ILE A 29 3.35 -11.36 -12.51
N SER A 30 4.36 -10.49 -12.51
CA SER A 30 4.29 -9.15 -11.92
C SER A 30 3.11 -8.39 -12.52
N GLN A 31 3.04 -8.28 -13.85
CA GLN A 31 1.99 -7.52 -14.53
C GLN A 31 0.58 -8.06 -14.23
N GLN A 32 0.42 -9.37 -14.12
CA GLN A 32 -0.85 -9.99 -13.69
C GLN A 32 -1.22 -9.56 -12.28
N HIS A 33 -0.26 -9.54 -11.35
CA HIS A 33 -0.51 -9.12 -9.98
C HIS A 33 -0.82 -7.62 -9.87
N TRP A 34 -0.02 -6.76 -10.51
CA TRP A 34 -0.22 -5.29 -10.47
C TRP A 34 -1.56 -4.83 -11.05
N ASN A 35 -2.08 -5.53 -12.05
CA ASN A 35 -3.32 -5.17 -12.71
C ASN A 35 -4.56 -5.83 -12.08
N THR A 36 -4.40 -6.56 -10.97
CA THR A 36 -5.54 -7.13 -10.27
C THR A 36 -6.27 -6.01 -9.52
N ILE A 37 -7.42 -5.60 -10.05
CA ILE A 37 -8.35 -4.70 -9.37
C ILE A 37 -9.21 -5.54 -8.44
N TYR A 38 -9.06 -5.33 -7.13
CA TYR A 38 -9.92 -5.95 -6.14
C TYR A 38 -11.20 -5.11 -5.98
N ASP A 39 -12.34 -5.72 -6.28
CA ASP A 39 -13.64 -5.10 -5.99
C ASP A 39 -13.90 -5.22 -4.48
N LEU A 40 -13.55 -4.16 -3.76
CA LEU A 40 -13.85 -4.03 -2.35
C LEU A 40 -15.26 -3.44 -2.25
N SER A 41 -16.21 -4.26 -1.83
CA SER A 41 -17.52 -3.76 -1.39
C SER A 41 -17.28 -2.77 -0.26
N SER A 42 -17.43 -1.48 -0.57
CA SER A 42 -17.18 -0.39 0.37
C SER A 42 -18.34 -0.32 1.35
N GLU A 43 -18.27 -1.15 2.39
CA GLU A 43 -19.14 -1.00 3.54
C GLU A 43 -18.73 0.28 4.26
N ILE A 44 -19.63 1.25 4.32
CA ILE A 44 -19.36 2.52 4.98
C ILE A 44 -19.42 2.26 6.48
N VAL A 45 -18.24 2.15 7.08
CA VAL A 45 -18.11 2.01 8.53
C VAL A 45 -18.50 3.33 9.19
N GLU A 46 -19.53 3.30 10.03
CA GLU A 46 -19.86 4.45 10.86
C GLU A 46 -18.79 4.66 11.93
N VAL A 47 -18.19 5.85 11.92
CA VAL A 47 -17.20 6.22 12.94
C VAL A 47 -17.91 6.46 14.26
N SER A 48 -17.74 5.54 15.20
CA SER A 48 -18.26 5.68 16.55
C SER A 48 -17.43 6.67 17.37
N SER A 49 -18.11 7.53 18.14
CA SER A 49 -17.49 8.40 19.15
C SER A 49 -17.48 7.77 20.54
N ASP A 50 -17.84 6.48 20.66
CA ASP A 50 -17.80 5.74 21.92
C ASP A 50 -16.34 5.67 22.45
N PRO A 51 -16.09 6.13 23.69
CA PRO A 51 -14.77 6.05 24.32
C PRO A 51 -14.14 4.65 24.29
N ALA A 52 -14.93 3.59 24.43
CA ALA A 52 -14.43 2.21 24.40
C ALA A 52 -13.93 1.82 23.00
N ILE A 53 -14.65 2.23 21.94
CA ILE A 53 -14.25 2.02 20.55
C ILE A 53 -13.00 2.84 20.22
N ILE A 54 -12.92 4.08 20.70
CA ILE A 54 -11.72 4.93 20.53
C ILE A 54 -10.51 4.31 21.25
N ALA A 55 -10.68 3.80 22.47
CA ALA A 55 -9.61 3.13 23.21
C ALA A 55 -9.12 1.87 22.48
N HIS A 56 -10.04 1.07 21.92
CA HIS A 56 -9.70 -0.06 21.09
C HIS A 56 -8.96 0.37 19.81
N GLY A 57 -9.43 1.41 19.12
CA GLY A 57 -8.75 1.98 17.96
C GLY A 57 -7.32 2.41 18.27
N LYS A 58 -7.11 3.08 19.42
CA LYS A 58 -5.77 3.43 19.90
C LYS A 58 -4.90 2.20 20.16
N HIS A 59 -5.46 1.16 20.77
CA HIS A 59 -4.75 -0.11 20.97
C HIS A 59 -4.32 -0.72 19.63
N VAL A 60 -5.23 -0.84 18.66
CA VAL A 60 -4.96 -1.36 17.32
C VAL A 60 -3.88 -0.54 16.60
N ALA A 61 -3.99 0.79 16.60
CA ALA A 61 -3.00 1.68 15.98
C ALA A 61 -1.60 1.51 16.58
N THR A 62 -1.52 1.15 17.86
CA THR A 62 -0.25 0.87 18.55
C THR A 62 0.30 -0.49 18.13
N ILE A 63 -0.49 -1.56 18.24
CA ILE A 63 0.01 -2.92 17.95
C ILE A 63 0.24 -3.20 16.46
N ARG A 64 -0.34 -2.39 15.57
CA ARG A 64 -0.12 -2.45 14.12
C ARG A 64 0.97 -1.48 13.64
N GLY A 65 1.64 -0.77 14.56
CA GLY A 65 2.79 0.09 14.25
C GLY A 65 2.44 1.37 13.49
N CYS A 66 1.18 1.82 13.50
CA CYS A 66 0.80 3.07 12.84
C CYS A 66 1.60 4.27 13.41
N VAL A 67 1.80 4.26 14.73
CA VAL A 67 2.54 5.30 15.47
C VAL A 67 4.05 5.27 15.21
N ASP A 68 4.59 4.15 14.71
CA ASP A 68 6.02 3.98 14.47
C ASP A 68 6.46 4.80 13.25
N CYS A 69 5.60 4.87 12.22
CA CYS A 69 5.83 5.70 11.04
C CYS A 69 5.21 7.09 11.18
N HIS A 70 3.95 7.18 11.64
CA HIS A 70 3.17 8.43 11.63
C HIS A 70 3.30 9.27 12.91
N GLY A 71 4.16 8.87 13.84
CA GLY A 71 4.38 9.55 15.10
C GLY A 71 3.33 9.21 16.17
N ALA A 72 3.65 9.53 17.43
CA ALA A 72 2.85 9.13 18.59
C ALA A 72 1.42 9.68 18.60
N ASN A 73 1.19 10.84 17.96
CA ASN A 73 -0.12 11.47 17.81
C ASN A 73 -0.73 11.27 16.40
N LEU A 74 -0.11 10.42 15.57
CA LEU A 74 -0.49 10.20 14.17
C LEU A 74 -0.40 11.47 13.30
N GLY A 75 0.29 12.50 13.78
CA GLY A 75 0.42 13.81 13.14
C GLY A 75 1.39 13.84 11.95
N GLY A 76 2.02 12.72 11.62
CA GLY A 76 3.08 12.63 10.63
C GLY A 76 4.44 13.05 11.20
N THR A 77 5.49 12.43 10.70
CA THR A 77 6.88 12.76 11.06
C THR A 77 7.82 12.34 9.94
N ILE A 78 9.08 12.76 10.02
CA ILE A 78 10.14 12.17 9.20
C ILE A 78 10.37 10.77 9.79
N PHE A 79 9.90 9.74 9.08
CA PHE A 79 10.04 8.36 9.49
C PHE A 79 11.49 7.87 9.28
N LEU A 80 12.08 8.27 8.16
CA LEU A 80 13.44 7.89 7.81
C LEU A 80 14.13 9.05 7.08
N GLU A 81 15.36 9.34 7.46
CA GLU A 81 16.22 10.30 6.77
C GLU A 81 17.65 9.79 6.81
N ASP A 82 18.12 9.29 5.68
CA ASP A 82 19.44 8.70 5.52
C ASP A 82 20.04 9.12 4.17
N PRO A 83 21.32 9.54 4.10
CA PRO A 83 21.94 10.00 2.86
C PRO A 83 22.05 8.94 1.74
N MET A 84 22.03 7.65 2.08
CA MET A 84 22.10 6.54 1.12
C MET A 84 20.72 6.06 0.69
N VAL A 85 19.72 6.10 1.59
CA VAL A 85 18.36 5.59 1.33
C VAL A 85 17.38 6.68 0.88
N GLY A 86 17.57 7.92 1.35
CA GLY A 86 16.71 9.07 1.08
C GLY A 86 15.89 9.52 2.29
N ARG A 87 14.86 10.33 2.03
CA ARG A 87 13.96 10.90 3.05
C ARG A 87 12.53 10.40 2.84
N ILE A 88 11.99 9.73 3.85
CA ILE A 88 10.61 9.23 3.89
C ILE A 88 9.86 10.01 4.97
N VAL A 89 8.86 10.77 4.52
CA VAL A 89 7.98 11.54 5.41
C VAL A 89 6.64 10.84 5.48
N ALA A 90 6.25 10.44 6.68
CA ALA A 90 4.94 9.86 6.93
C ALA A 90 3.88 10.96 6.97
N THR A 91 2.73 10.70 6.34
CA THR A 91 1.62 11.65 6.26
C THR A 91 0.95 11.87 7.61
N ASN A 92 0.31 13.03 7.79
CA ASN A 92 -0.53 13.30 8.94
C ASN A 92 -1.88 12.57 8.76
N LEU A 93 -2.20 11.60 9.64
CA LEU A 93 -3.44 10.83 9.58
C LEU A 93 -4.61 11.49 10.33
N THR A 94 -4.36 12.59 11.03
CA THR A 94 -5.39 13.29 11.81
C THR A 94 -6.29 14.15 10.91
N THR A 95 -7.33 14.74 11.51
CA THR A 95 -8.15 15.79 10.90
C THR A 95 -7.56 17.20 11.10
N GLY A 96 -6.36 17.33 11.65
CA GLY A 96 -5.67 18.61 11.83
C GLY A 96 -5.21 19.23 10.51
N ALA A 97 -4.59 20.41 10.57
CA ALA A 97 -4.06 21.09 9.38
C ALA A 97 -3.05 20.19 8.63
N GLY A 98 -3.27 20.02 7.32
CA GLY A 98 -2.45 19.16 6.46
C GLY A 98 -2.63 17.66 6.68
N GLY A 99 -3.66 17.23 7.42
CA GLY A 99 -3.96 15.82 7.67
C GLY A 99 -4.99 15.23 6.71
N ILE A 100 -4.78 13.97 6.32
CA ILE A 100 -5.66 13.25 5.38
C ILE A 100 -6.98 12.78 6.01
N GLY A 101 -7.13 12.88 7.34
CA GLY A 101 -8.36 12.50 8.02
C GLY A 101 -9.58 13.32 7.58
N GLN A 102 -9.37 14.55 7.09
CA GLN A 102 -10.45 15.37 6.52
C GLN A 102 -10.91 14.85 5.14
N GLU A 103 -9.96 14.43 4.30
CA GLU A 103 -10.24 13.87 2.97
C GLU A 103 -10.97 12.52 3.08
N LEU A 104 -10.59 11.70 4.06
CA LEU A 104 -11.25 10.42 4.33
C LEU A 104 -12.72 10.62 4.71
N ASN A 105 -13.01 11.59 5.58
CA ASN A 105 -14.38 11.94 5.96
C ASN A 105 -15.20 12.46 4.77
N ALA A 106 -14.59 13.29 3.91
CA ALA A 106 -15.23 13.81 2.71
C ALA A 106 -15.53 12.70 1.69
N LEU A 107 -14.62 11.72 1.53
CA LEU A 107 -14.82 10.56 0.66
C LEU A 107 -15.97 9.68 1.17
N PHE A 108 -16.02 9.37 2.47
CA PHE A 108 -17.13 8.62 3.05
C PHE A 108 -18.46 9.38 2.92
N ALA A 109 -18.46 10.69 3.13
CA ALA A 109 -19.65 11.53 2.94
C ALA A 109 -20.10 11.52 1.47
N TYR A 110 -19.18 11.61 0.50
CA TYR A 110 -19.49 11.54 -0.92
C TYR A 110 -20.05 10.16 -1.32
N LEU A 111 -19.45 9.06 -0.84
CA LEU A 111 -19.93 7.71 -1.09
C LEU A 111 -21.38 7.50 -0.61
N LYS A 112 -21.75 8.09 0.54
CA LYS A 112 -23.14 8.06 1.05
C LYS A 112 -24.15 8.76 0.13
N THR A 113 -23.72 9.60 -0.81
CA THR A 113 -24.61 10.36 -1.72
C THR A 113 -24.86 9.67 -3.07
N ILE A 114 -24.20 8.54 -3.36
CA ILE A 114 -24.33 7.86 -4.65
C ILE A 114 -25.62 7.01 -4.66
N PRO A 115 -26.55 7.22 -5.61
CA PRO A 115 -27.88 6.60 -5.60
C PRO A 115 -27.92 5.09 -5.87
N SER A 116 -26.83 4.50 -6.40
CA SER A 116 -26.65 3.04 -6.53
C SER A 116 -26.13 2.36 -5.27
N PHE A 117 -25.95 3.11 -4.18
CA PHE A 117 -25.55 2.55 -2.90
C PHE A 117 -26.78 1.91 -2.22
N PRO A 118 -26.76 0.60 -1.92
CA PRO A 118 -27.88 -0.04 -1.27
C PRO A 118 -27.94 0.49 0.16
N THR A 119 -28.95 1.31 0.47
CA THR A 119 -29.32 1.71 1.83
C THR A 119 -29.89 0.55 2.66
N GLY A 120 -29.53 -0.69 2.34
CA GLY A 120 -30.14 -1.91 2.83
C GLY A 120 -29.42 -2.49 4.04
N ILE A 121 -29.50 -1.79 5.17
CA ILE A 121 -29.46 -2.45 6.48
C ILE A 121 -30.74 -3.28 6.60
N ARG A 122 -30.61 -4.61 6.53
CA ARG A 122 -31.62 -5.48 7.15
C ARG A 122 -31.24 -5.58 8.62
N GLU A 123 -32.19 -5.18 9.45
CA GLU A 123 -32.22 -5.27 10.92
C GLU A 123 -31.81 -6.65 11.44
#